data_AF-A0A7G1KEB4-F1
#
_entry.id   AF-A0A7G1KEB4-F1
#
_cell.length_a   1.000
_cell.length_b   1.000
_cell.length_c   1.000
_cell.angle_alpha   90.00
_cell.angle_beta   90.00
_cell.angle_gamma   90.00
#
_symmetry.space_group_name_H-M   'P 1'
#
loop_
_entity.id
_entity.type
_entity.pdbx_description
1 polymer ?
#
loop_
_entity_poly.entity_id
_entity_poly.type
_entity_poly.pdbx_seq_one_letter_code
_entity_poly.pdbx_strand_id
1 'polypeptide(L)'
;MIEPPGARVAGRSGPGKGAAAVAIHSARTDGVGGARNRMGRYSARTGAAGRDRIGAADARPPRPRVDVRDDRGGRGPAPRITVRAARRIGVTCGSDEFGLGGDRMRIGAGGGSVHDREGEMPGAPPELVTDAIPAWLRGVVERKPADPTGVNQVLGRTARRLVSAAARPRSAAVLVLFGGDPEPDAQAPGGLPADADVLLTQRAATLRQHSGQVAFPGGGVEPGDDGPVDTALREAREETGVDPAGVDPIAVLPPIFVPPSRFDVTPVVAYWRTPGEVGVVSAAEATRVTRVPISELIDPANRFVVRHPLGYMGPAFAVDGMLVWGFTAGVLAGLLAVSGWEREWDYHDVRDLQASLAAVGMTL
;
A
#
# COMPACT_ATOMS: atom_id res chain seq x y z
N MET A 1 -35.73 -62.57 -23.97
CA MET A 1 -35.44 -63.46 -25.12
C MET A 1 -35.27 -62.56 -26.33
N ILE A 2 -34.17 -62.45 -27.08
CA ILE A 2 -32.87 -63.13 -27.20
C ILE A 2 -31.93 -62.08 -27.86
N GLU A 3 -30.67 -61.96 -27.43
CA GLU A 3 -29.58 -61.21 -28.09
C GLU A 3 -28.90 -62.04 -29.24
N PRO A 4 -27.70 -61.72 -29.78
CA PRO A 4 -27.35 -60.88 -30.94
C PRO A 4 -26.59 -61.71 -32.02
N PRO A 5 -25.76 -61.17 -32.95
CA PRO A 5 -24.35 -60.73 -32.69
C PRO A 5 -23.91 -59.48 -33.51
N GLY A 6 -22.94 -58.63 -33.10
CA GLY A 6 -21.46 -58.79 -33.12
C GLY A 6 -20.85 -58.46 -34.51
N ALA A 7 -19.75 -57.71 -34.75
CA ALA A 7 -18.64 -57.21 -33.95
C ALA A 7 -17.66 -56.28 -34.77
N ARG A 8 -16.82 -55.47 -34.06
CA ARG A 8 -15.43 -54.95 -34.34
C ARG A 8 -15.19 -53.89 -35.45
N VAL A 9 -14.62 -52.69 -35.23
CA VAL A 9 -13.34 -52.13 -34.65
C VAL A 9 -12.16 -52.03 -35.64
N ALA A 10 -11.66 -50.79 -35.87
CA ALA A 10 -10.24 -50.31 -35.95
C ALA A 10 -10.13 -49.02 -36.81
N GLY A 11 -9.72 -47.85 -36.28
CA GLY A 11 -8.34 -47.30 -36.35
C GLY A 11 -8.19 -46.35 -37.57
N ARG A 12 -7.65 -45.13 -37.54
CA ARG A 12 -6.43 -44.59 -36.91
C ARG A 12 -6.33 -43.05 -37.16
N SER A 13 -5.71 -42.35 -36.19
CA SER A 13 -4.77 -41.21 -36.28
C SER A 13 -5.07 -39.91 -37.08
N GLY A 14 -4.97 -38.75 -36.40
CA GLY A 14 -4.70 -37.40 -36.95
C GLY A 14 -3.28 -37.25 -37.53
N PRO A 15 -2.66 -36.05 -37.69
CA PRO A 15 -2.85 -34.72 -37.06
C PRO A 15 -3.08 -33.61 -38.13
N GLY A 16 -3.08 -32.28 -37.94
CA GLY A 16 -2.79 -31.33 -36.88
C GLY A 16 -2.75 -29.90 -37.47
N LYS A 17 -3.16 -28.92 -36.67
CA LYS A 17 -2.87 -27.45 -36.62
C LYS A 17 -2.44 -26.68 -37.88
N GLY A 18 -3.06 -25.50 -38.08
CA GLY A 18 -2.50 -24.41 -38.89
C GLY A 18 -3.32 -23.11 -38.89
N ALA A 19 -2.97 -22.19 -37.98
CA ALA A 19 -3.02 -20.72 -38.03
C ALA A 19 -4.13 -19.95 -38.79
N ALA A 20 -4.80 -19.03 -38.08
CA ALA A 20 -5.41 -17.85 -38.68
C ALA A 20 -5.01 -16.60 -37.88
N ALA A 21 -4.15 -15.78 -38.49
CA ALA A 21 -3.82 -14.43 -38.07
C ALA A 21 -4.93 -13.47 -38.51
N VAL A 22 -5.38 -12.58 -37.62
CA VAL A 22 -6.35 -11.53 -37.94
C VAL A 22 -5.60 -10.24 -38.26
N ALA A 23 -5.70 -9.81 -39.51
CA ALA A 23 -5.20 -8.53 -40.00
C ALA A 23 -6.22 -7.41 -39.70
N ILE A 24 -5.74 -6.31 -39.11
CA ILE A 24 -6.53 -5.09 -38.86
C ILE A 24 -6.50 -4.25 -40.14
N HIS A 25 -7.68 -4.01 -40.72
CA HIS A 25 -7.88 -3.11 -41.86
C HIS A 25 -7.97 -1.66 -41.39
N SER A 26 -7.12 -0.81 -41.93
CA SER A 26 -7.23 0.65 -41.85
C SER A 26 -8.27 1.16 -42.85
N ALA A 27 -9.22 1.97 -42.40
CA ALA A 27 -10.12 2.72 -43.26
C ALA A 27 -9.83 4.23 -43.15
N ARG A 28 -9.30 4.79 -44.24
CA ARG A 28 -9.28 6.24 -44.53
C ARG A 28 -10.70 6.69 -44.89
N THR A 29 -11.08 7.87 -44.43
CA THR A 29 -12.09 8.69 -45.12
C THR A 29 -11.55 10.12 -45.24
N ASP A 30 -11.42 10.57 -46.48
CA ASP A 30 -11.26 11.97 -46.88
C ASP A 30 -12.66 12.59 -47.05
N GLY A 31 -12.83 13.87 -46.69
CA GLY A 31 -14.09 14.58 -46.90
C GLY A 31 -14.06 16.04 -46.42
N VAL A 32 -13.95 16.95 -47.38
CA VAL A 32 -13.70 18.40 -47.28
C VAL A 32 -14.97 19.24 -47.03
N GLY A 33 -14.80 20.39 -46.37
CA GLY A 33 -15.67 21.58 -46.43
C GLY A 33 -16.01 22.11 -45.03
N GLY A 34 -15.69 23.33 -44.58
CA GLY A 34 -15.44 24.58 -45.26
C GLY A 34 -16.36 25.65 -44.65
N ALA A 35 -15.91 26.38 -43.62
CA ALA A 35 -16.56 27.62 -43.20
C ALA A 35 -15.58 28.54 -42.45
N ARG A 36 -15.35 29.70 -43.05
CA ARG A 36 -14.56 30.84 -42.56
C ARG A 36 -15.41 31.67 -41.59
N ASN A 37 -14.83 32.16 -40.48
CA ASN A 37 -14.94 33.59 -40.13
C ASN A 37 -14.04 34.04 -38.96
N ARG A 38 -13.34 35.15 -39.23
CA ARG A 38 -12.98 36.30 -38.36
C ARG A 38 -12.29 36.01 -37.02
N MET A 39 -10.97 36.21 -36.88
CA MET A 39 -10.21 37.48 -36.90
C MET A 39 -10.76 38.53 -35.91
N GLY A 40 -10.26 38.47 -34.67
CA GLY A 40 -10.30 39.55 -33.68
C GLY A 40 -8.87 39.88 -33.29
N ARG A 41 -8.35 40.98 -33.86
CA ARG A 41 -7.05 41.56 -33.55
C ARG A 41 -7.16 42.37 -32.27
N TYR A 42 -6.22 42.22 -31.35
CA TYR A 42 -5.84 43.29 -30.43
C TYR A 42 -4.33 43.51 -30.56
N SER A 43 -3.96 44.72 -30.97
CA SER A 43 -2.59 45.22 -30.97
C SER A 43 -2.56 46.63 -30.38
N ALA A 44 -1.42 46.92 -29.77
CA ALA A 44 -0.86 48.19 -29.33
C ALA A 44 -1.36 48.75 -27.99
N ARG A 45 -0.46 48.89 -27.02
CA ARG A 45 0.51 50.00 -27.02
C ARG A 45 1.74 49.74 -26.15
N THR A 46 2.85 50.17 -26.72
CA THR A 46 4.16 50.51 -26.15
C THR A 46 4.09 51.49 -24.98
N GLY A 47 4.95 51.27 -23.99
CA GLY A 47 5.40 52.26 -23.02
C GLY A 47 6.78 51.84 -22.50
N ALA A 48 7.82 52.55 -22.95
CA ALA A 48 9.21 52.38 -22.53
C ALA A 48 9.57 53.40 -21.43
N ALA A 49 10.46 52.99 -20.51
CA ALA A 49 11.26 53.74 -19.51
C ALA A 49 11.09 53.08 -18.14
N GLY A 50 12.11 52.83 -17.31
CA GLY A 50 13.52 53.17 -17.36
C GLY A 50 14.29 52.26 -16.41
N ARG A 51 15.59 52.57 -16.31
CA ARG A 51 16.68 51.80 -15.70
C ARG A 51 16.47 51.56 -14.20
N ASP A 52 16.95 50.43 -13.69
CA ASP A 52 18.11 50.46 -12.80
C ASP A 52 18.79 49.10 -12.65
N ARG A 53 20.11 49.14 -12.74
CA ARG A 53 21.05 48.04 -12.50
C ARG A 53 21.34 47.98 -11.00
N ILE A 54 21.17 46.82 -10.38
CA ILE A 54 21.98 46.44 -9.22
C ILE A 54 22.40 44.98 -9.43
N GLY A 55 23.71 44.79 -9.58
CA GLY A 55 24.32 43.47 -9.71
C GLY A 55 24.27 42.71 -8.39
N ALA A 56 23.85 41.46 -8.45
CA ALA A 56 24.07 40.49 -7.39
C ALA A 56 25.17 39.54 -7.88
N ALA A 57 26.28 39.55 -7.17
CA ALA A 57 27.46 38.75 -7.44
C ALA A 57 27.18 37.26 -7.27
N ASP A 58 27.74 36.50 -8.20
CA ASP A 58 27.83 35.05 -8.25
C ASP A 58 28.63 34.54 -7.03
N ALA A 59 27.96 33.99 -6.02
CA ALA A 59 28.59 33.38 -4.85
C ALA A 59 28.38 31.86 -4.89
N ARG A 60 29.29 31.16 -5.57
CA ARG A 60 29.41 29.69 -5.46
C ARG A 60 29.92 29.31 -4.06
N PRO A 61 29.33 28.31 -3.39
CA PRO A 61 29.86 27.81 -2.13
C PRO A 61 31.18 27.06 -2.34
N PRO A 62 32.13 27.09 -1.38
CA PRO A 62 33.44 26.46 -1.52
C PRO A 62 33.32 24.93 -1.51
N ARG A 63 34.01 24.27 -2.45
CA ARG A 63 34.18 22.82 -2.46
C ARG A 63 35.16 22.40 -1.35
N PRO A 64 34.91 21.30 -0.61
CA PRO A 64 35.89 20.75 0.30
C PRO A 64 37.08 20.18 -0.50
N ARG A 65 38.30 20.57 -0.09
CA ARG A 65 39.55 19.97 -0.58
C ARG A 65 39.71 18.59 0.07
N VAL A 66 39.81 17.55 -0.75
CA VAL A 66 40.25 16.22 -0.34
C VAL A 66 41.73 16.12 -0.70
N ASP A 67 42.59 16.18 0.32
CA ASP A 67 44.01 15.86 0.16
C ASP A 67 44.14 14.34 0.04
N VAL A 68 44.46 13.87 -1.16
CA VAL A 68 44.84 12.47 -1.41
C VAL A 68 46.29 12.30 -1.00
N ARG A 69 46.53 11.67 0.16
CA ARG A 69 47.84 11.08 0.48
C ARG A 69 47.84 9.63 -0.01
N ASP A 70 48.73 9.36 -0.95
CA ASP A 70 49.18 8.03 -1.36
C ASP A 70 49.96 7.43 -0.20
N ASP A 71 49.47 6.32 0.38
CA ASP A 71 50.24 5.54 1.34
C ASP A 71 50.20 4.06 0.93
N ARG A 72 51.36 3.60 0.45
CA ARG A 72 51.63 2.22 0.09
C ARG A 72 52.03 1.45 1.34
N GLY A 73 51.35 0.33 1.58
CA GLY A 73 51.94 -0.84 2.24
C GLY A 73 51.53 -1.06 3.70
N GLY A 74 50.97 -2.24 3.96
CA GLY A 74 50.84 -2.77 5.32
C GLY A 74 49.61 -3.62 5.53
N ARG A 75 49.68 -4.92 5.19
CA ARG A 75 48.70 -5.93 5.64
C ARG A 75 48.86 -6.14 7.15
N GLY A 76 47.81 -5.83 7.91
CA GLY A 76 47.62 -6.25 9.31
C GLY A 76 46.20 -6.82 9.48
N PRO A 77 45.97 -7.78 10.40
CA PRO A 77 44.72 -8.51 10.46
C PRO A 77 43.58 -7.66 11.05
N ALA A 78 42.37 -7.84 10.51
CA ALA A 78 41.15 -7.15 10.96
C ALA A 78 40.76 -7.53 12.41
N PRO A 79 40.22 -6.59 13.20
CA PRO A 79 39.71 -6.90 14.54
C PRO A 79 38.41 -7.71 14.45
N ARG A 80 38.36 -8.80 15.22
CA ARG A 80 37.14 -9.57 15.48
C ARG A 80 36.21 -8.76 16.39
N ILE A 81 35.03 -8.39 15.89
CA ILE A 81 33.95 -7.82 16.70
C ILE A 81 33.09 -8.99 17.21
N THR A 82 33.20 -9.27 18.50
CA THR A 82 32.36 -10.25 19.20
C THR A 82 31.11 -9.53 19.71
N VAL A 83 29.94 -9.78 19.13
CA VAL A 83 28.66 -9.28 19.65
C VAL A 83 28.26 -10.13 20.86
N ARG A 84 28.31 -9.55 22.07
CA ARG A 84 27.74 -10.18 23.28
C ARG A 84 26.23 -10.01 23.26
N ALA A 85 25.50 -11.12 23.34
CA ALA A 85 24.06 -11.15 23.55
C ALA A 85 23.68 -10.38 24.83
N ALA A 86 22.73 -9.45 24.71
CA ALA A 86 22.15 -8.77 25.86
C ALA A 86 21.24 -9.74 26.63
N ARG A 87 21.48 -9.82 27.94
CA ARG A 87 20.73 -10.66 28.88
C ARG A 87 19.28 -10.18 29.00
N ARG A 88 18.35 -11.14 29.01
CA ARG A 88 16.95 -10.97 29.42
C ARG A 88 16.90 -10.31 30.80
N ILE A 89 16.21 -9.18 30.91
CA ILE A 89 15.72 -8.66 32.18
C ILE A 89 14.38 -9.36 32.43
N GLY A 90 14.39 -10.33 33.34
CA GLY A 90 13.18 -10.94 33.87
C GLY A 90 12.53 -9.96 34.85
N VAL A 91 11.27 -9.64 34.62
CA VAL A 91 10.41 -9.01 35.63
C VAL A 91 9.63 -10.16 36.26
N THR A 92 10.02 -10.53 37.47
CA THR A 92 9.26 -11.41 38.36
C THR A 92 8.16 -10.58 39.03
N CYS A 93 6.91 -10.91 38.75
CA CYS A 93 5.78 -10.42 39.54
C CYS A 93 5.71 -11.24 40.82
N GLY A 94 5.86 -10.57 41.97
CA GLY A 94 5.75 -11.19 43.29
C GLY A 94 4.32 -11.65 43.56
N SER A 95 4.22 -12.89 44.02
CA SER A 95 3.04 -13.47 44.64
C SER A 95 3.03 -13.11 46.13
N ASP A 96 2.08 -12.28 46.54
CA ASP A 96 1.72 -12.13 47.96
C ASP A 96 0.37 -12.83 48.17
N GLU A 97 0.42 -14.02 48.77
CA GLU A 97 -0.70 -14.63 49.48
C GLU A 97 -0.67 -14.16 50.93
N PHE A 98 -1.76 -13.58 51.43
CA PHE A 98 -2.18 -13.76 52.83
C PHE A 98 -3.71 -13.65 52.92
N GLY A 99 -4.31 -14.75 53.38
CA GLY A 99 -5.75 -14.93 53.45
C GLY A 99 -6.41 -14.44 54.74
N LEU A 100 -7.73 -14.33 54.68
CA LEU A 100 -8.70 -14.42 55.77
C LEU A 100 -9.95 -15.07 55.13
N GLY A 101 -10.41 -16.22 55.60
CA GLY A 101 -11.34 -16.30 56.72
C GLY A 101 -12.71 -16.69 56.15
N GLY A 102 -13.13 -17.93 56.41
CA GLY A 102 -14.24 -18.56 55.71
C GLY A 102 -15.62 -18.03 56.06
N ASP A 103 -16.60 -18.41 55.24
CA ASP A 103 -17.90 -18.79 55.77
C ASP A 103 -18.60 -19.81 54.87
N ARG A 104 -19.19 -20.82 55.50
CA ARG A 104 -19.93 -21.91 54.86
C ARG A 104 -21.36 -21.44 54.60
N MET A 105 -21.83 -21.55 53.36
CA MET A 105 -23.27 -21.55 53.07
C MET A 105 -23.58 -22.66 52.06
N ARG A 106 -24.36 -23.64 52.51
CA ARG A 106 -24.94 -24.72 51.69
C ARG A 106 -26.23 -24.22 51.04
N ILE A 107 -26.35 -24.36 49.73
CA ILE A 107 -27.61 -24.34 48.96
C ILE A 107 -27.32 -25.22 47.74
N GLY A 108 -27.89 -26.43 47.58
CA GLY A 108 -29.29 -26.71 47.28
C GLY A 108 -29.34 -27.28 45.85
N ALA A 109 -29.50 -28.59 45.73
CA ALA A 109 -29.56 -29.29 44.45
C ALA A 109 -30.83 -28.89 43.67
N GLY A 110 -30.64 -28.53 42.40
CA GLY A 110 -31.73 -28.26 41.46
C GLY A 110 -31.24 -28.54 40.05
N GLY A 111 -31.61 -29.72 39.52
CA GLY A 111 -31.33 -30.12 38.15
C GLY A 111 -32.16 -29.31 37.16
N GLY A 112 -31.50 -28.82 36.11
CA GLY A 112 -32.10 -28.20 34.94
C GLY A 112 -31.10 -28.29 33.81
N SER A 113 -31.19 -29.34 33.01
CA SER A 113 -30.41 -29.53 31.79
C SER A 113 -30.88 -28.52 30.74
N VAL A 114 -30.18 -27.40 30.65
CA VAL A 114 -30.23 -26.52 29.48
C VAL A 114 -29.20 -27.05 28.50
N HIS A 115 -29.66 -27.43 27.31
CA HIS A 115 -28.78 -27.71 26.19
C HIS A 115 -28.04 -26.43 25.83
N ASP A 116 -26.81 -26.30 26.33
CA ASP A 116 -25.83 -25.37 25.78
C ASP A 116 -25.58 -25.79 24.34
N ARG A 117 -26.12 -25.00 23.40
CA ARG A 117 -25.55 -24.94 22.06
C ARG A 117 -24.19 -24.28 22.25
N GLU A 118 -23.13 -25.07 22.09
CA GLU A 118 -21.77 -24.60 21.98
C GLU A 118 -21.76 -23.50 20.90
N GLY A 119 -21.78 -22.26 21.37
CA GLY A 119 -21.51 -21.10 20.55
C GLY A 119 -20.06 -21.22 20.11
N GLU A 120 -19.88 -21.26 18.80
CA GLU A 120 -18.58 -21.16 18.17
C GLU A 120 -17.85 -19.96 18.78
N MET A 121 -16.80 -20.25 19.55
CA MET A 121 -15.93 -19.24 20.12
C MET A 121 -15.40 -18.37 18.97
N PRO A 122 -15.39 -17.04 19.10
CA PRO A 122 -14.67 -16.22 18.13
C PRO A 122 -13.23 -16.75 18.09
N GLY A 123 -12.78 -17.14 16.88
CA GLY A 123 -11.44 -17.66 16.68
C GLY A 123 -10.41 -16.70 17.27
N ALA A 124 -9.30 -17.25 17.77
CA ALA A 124 -8.16 -16.45 18.23
C ALA A 124 -7.80 -15.39 17.17
N PRO A 125 -7.37 -14.18 17.58
CA PRO A 125 -7.01 -13.13 16.64
C PRO A 125 -6.01 -13.68 15.63
N PRO A 126 -6.14 -13.35 14.33
CA PRO A 126 -5.23 -13.86 13.31
C PRO A 126 -3.81 -13.45 13.66
N GLU A 127 -3.04 -14.43 14.11
CA GLU A 127 -1.66 -14.25 14.54
C GLU A 127 -0.78 -13.94 13.32
N LEU A 128 0.27 -13.14 13.53
CA LEU A 128 1.19 -12.82 12.45
C LEU A 128 1.90 -14.09 11.97
N VAL A 129 1.90 -14.30 10.66
CA VAL A 129 2.60 -15.41 10.02
C VAL A 129 4.06 -15.00 9.78
N THR A 130 5.00 -15.67 10.45
CA THR A 130 6.44 -15.37 10.32
C THR A 130 7.23 -16.36 9.47
N ASP A 131 6.77 -17.61 9.37
CA ASP A 131 7.59 -18.72 8.87
C ASP A 131 7.34 -19.04 7.38
N ALA A 132 6.28 -18.47 6.79
CA ALA A 132 5.84 -18.71 5.41
C ALA A 132 5.77 -17.44 4.55
N ILE A 133 6.53 -16.40 4.90
CA ILE A 133 6.56 -15.14 4.15
C ILE A 133 7.33 -15.34 2.83
N PRO A 134 6.74 -15.03 1.66
CA PRO A 134 7.45 -15.05 0.38
C PRO A 134 8.75 -14.24 0.45
N ALA A 135 9.82 -14.78 -0.15
CA ALA A 135 11.15 -14.19 -0.02
C ALA A 135 11.20 -12.73 -0.50
N TRP A 136 10.44 -12.40 -1.54
CA TRP A 136 10.35 -11.06 -2.13
C TRP A 136 9.65 -10.04 -1.21
N LEU A 137 8.85 -10.47 -0.22
CA LEU A 137 8.20 -9.60 0.77
C LEU A 137 9.04 -9.38 2.05
N ARG A 138 10.11 -10.15 2.27
CA ARG A 138 10.90 -10.05 3.51
C ARG A 138 11.46 -8.65 3.76
N GLY A 139 11.90 -7.96 2.71
CA GLY A 139 12.39 -6.58 2.83
C GLY A 139 11.34 -5.63 3.42
N VAL A 140 10.07 -5.83 3.10
CA VAL A 140 8.93 -5.05 3.59
C VAL A 140 8.58 -5.40 5.05
N VAL A 141 8.76 -6.65 5.45
CA VAL A 141 8.46 -7.12 6.81
C VAL A 141 9.57 -6.81 7.80
N GLU A 142 10.82 -7.06 7.41
CA GLU A 142 11.98 -7.01 8.31
C GLU A 142 12.52 -5.59 8.52
N ARG A 143 12.14 -4.64 7.66
CA ARG A 143 12.66 -3.27 7.67
C ARG A 143 11.55 -2.27 7.92
N LYS A 144 11.84 -1.25 8.73
CA LYS A 144 10.92 -0.13 8.92
C LYS A 144 10.80 0.66 7.60
N PRO A 145 9.58 1.08 7.20
CA PRO A 145 9.41 1.96 6.05
C PRO A 145 10.35 3.16 6.11
N ALA A 146 10.92 3.53 4.96
CA ALA A 146 11.97 4.56 4.88
C ALA A 146 11.63 5.66 3.90
N ASP A 147 12.29 6.80 4.05
CA ASP A 147 12.23 7.91 3.10
C ASP A 147 13.66 8.36 2.74
N PRO A 148 14.32 7.65 1.80
CA PRO A 148 15.68 8.02 1.39
C PRO A 148 15.73 9.35 0.65
N THR A 149 14.61 9.80 0.07
CA THR A 149 14.51 11.02 -0.74
C THR A 149 14.21 12.28 0.08
N GLY A 150 13.67 12.13 1.30
CA GLY A 150 13.22 13.23 2.14
C GLY A 150 11.89 13.88 1.71
N VAL A 151 11.19 13.34 0.71
CA VAL A 151 9.93 13.90 0.18
C VAL A 151 8.69 13.29 0.82
N ASN A 152 8.82 12.19 1.56
CA ASN A 152 7.70 11.46 2.15
C ASN A 152 7.37 11.96 3.56
N GLN A 153 6.63 13.05 3.62
CA GLN A 153 6.17 13.65 4.88
C GLN A 153 5.17 12.78 5.67
N VAL A 154 4.71 11.62 5.15
CA VAL A 154 3.76 10.75 5.85
C VAL A 154 4.44 9.94 6.94
N LEU A 155 5.63 9.38 6.66
CA LEU A 155 6.35 8.55 7.62
C LEU A 155 6.83 9.33 8.85
N GLY A 156 7.08 10.64 8.68
CA GLY A 156 7.44 11.55 9.78
C GLY A 156 6.29 11.94 10.71
N ARG A 157 5.06 11.45 10.45
CA ARG A 157 3.86 11.74 11.28
C ARG A 157 3.67 10.75 12.41
N THR A 158 4.70 9.98 12.77
CA THR A 158 4.68 9.05 13.91
C THR A 158 4.08 9.79 15.10
N ALA A 159 2.94 9.29 15.58
CA ALA A 159 2.04 9.88 16.58
C ALA A 159 2.64 11.14 17.21
N ARG A 160 2.32 12.31 16.64
CA ARG A 160 2.77 13.58 17.19
C ARG A 160 2.14 13.67 18.58
N ARG A 161 2.87 13.23 19.61
CA ARG A 161 2.57 13.35 21.06
C ARG A 161 2.36 14.80 21.53
N LEU A 162 2.23 15.74 20.59
CA LEU A 162 2.08 17.17 20.78
C LEU A 162 0.72 17.70 20.30
N VAL A 163 -0.15 16.86 19.71
CA VAL A 163 -1.57 17.24 19.53
C VAL A 163 -2.31 16.91 20.83
N SER A 164 -2.28 17.87 21.75
CA SER A 164 -3.20 18.12 22.87
C SER A 164 -3.69 16.91 23.67
N ALA A 165 -3.34 16.89 24.96
CA ALA A 165 -3.91 16.01 25.99
C ALA A 165 -5.47 16.07 26.12
N ALA A 166 -6.17 16.83 25.28
CA ALA A 166 -7.61 17.04 25.34
C ALA A 166 -8.44 16.13 24.40
N ALA A 167 -7.85 15.39 23.46
CA ALA A 167 -8.60 14.46 22.61
C ALA A 167 -7.79 13.21 22.26
N ARG A 168 -8.30 12.03 22.61
CA ARG A 168 -7.73 10.76 22.14
C ARG A 168 -8.02 10.65 20.63
N PRO A 169 -7.01 10.49 19.76
CA PRO A 169 -7.24 10.25 18.34
C PRO A 169 -8.06 8.97 18.17
N ARG A 170 -8.91 8.94 17.14
CA ARG A 170 -9.67 7.72 16.82
C ARG A 170 -8.71 6.70 16.23
N SER A 171 -8.86 5.43 16.60
CA SER A 171 -8.06 4.35 16.03
C SER A 171 -8.68 3.86 14.73
N ALA A 172 -7.84 3.57 13.74
CA ALA A 172 -8.21 2.93 12.49
C ALA A 172 -7.12 1.96 12.06
N ALA A 173 -7.48 1.00 11.22
CA ALA A 173 -6.54 0.09 10.59
C ALA A 173 -6.82 -0.03 9.09
N VAL A 174 -5.77 -0.26 8.32
CA VAL A 174 -5.87 -0.49 6.87
C VAL A 174 -5.08 -1.71 6.46
N LEU A 175 -5.55 -2.42 5.46
CA LEU A 175 -4.91 -3.62 4.93
C LEU A 175 -4.04 -3.29 3.71
N VAL A 176 -2.73 -3.42 3.85
CA VAL A 176 -1.76 -3.39 2.74
C VAL A 176 -1.60 -4.83 2.26
N LEU A 177 -2.50 -5.27 1.38
CA LEU A 177 -2.56 -6.65 0.90
C LEU A 177 -1.77 -6.82 -0.39
N PHE A 178 -0.67 -7.57 -0.32
CA PHE A 178 0.14 -7.94 -1.49
C PHE A 178 -0.26 -9.31 -2.03
N GLY A 179 -0.46 -9.42 -3.34
CA GLY A 179 -0.62 -10.70 -4.05
C GLY A 179 0.57 -10.97 -4.97
N GLY A 180 0.68 -12.19 -5.48
CA GLY A 180 1.70 -12.63 -6.45
C GLY A 180 2.19 -14.04 -6.18
N ASP A 181 2.98 -14.60 -7.10
CA ASP A 181 3.62 -15.91 -6.93
C ASP A 181 4.51 -15.90 -5.66
N PRO A 182 4.46 -16.92 -4.80
CA PRO A 182 5.37 -17.03 -3.66
C PRO A 182 6.84 -17.18 -4.09
N GLU A 183 7.09 -17.72 -5.28
CA GLU A 183 8.43 -17.89 -5.83
C GLU A 183 8.97 -16.57 -6.39
N PRO A 184 10.15 -16.10 -5.93
CA PRO A 184 10.71 -14.86 -6.40
C PRO A 184 11.25 -14.98 -7.83
N ASP A 185 11.14 -13.90 -8.61
CA ASP A 185 11.85 -13.80 -9.89
C ASP A 185 13.30 -13.37 -9.63
N ALA A 186 14.24 -14.30 -9.78
CA ALA A 186 15.67 -14.06 -9.56
C ALA A 186 16.29 -12.99 -10.49
N GLN A 187 15.62 -12.63 -11.60
CA GLN A 187 16.07 -11.58 -12.51
C GLN A 187 15.44 -10.21 -12.20
N ALA A 188 14.38 -10.17 -11.41
CA ALA A 188 13.71 -8.93 -11.03
C ALA A 188 14.37 -8.27 -9.79
N PRO A 189 14.40 -6.93 -9.71
CA PRO A 189 14.83 -6.21 -8.52
C PRO A 189 14.12 -6.71 -7.25
N GLY A 190 14.90 -7.08 -6.23
CA GLY A 190 14.38 -7.58 -4.95
C GLY A 190 13.59 -8.90 -5.05
N GLY A 191 13.70 -9.62 -6.17
CA GLY A 191 12.98 -10.89 -6.37
C GLY A 191 11.50 -10.74 -6.73
N LEU A 192 11.05 -9.54 -7.12
CA LEU A 192 9.63 -9.24 -7.34
C LEU A 192 9.02 -10.12 -8.46
N PRO A 193 7.99 -10.94 -8.16
CA PRO A 193 7.28 -11.71 -9.17
C PRO A 193 6.58 -10.82 -10.21
N ALA A 194 6.42 -11.33 -11.43
CA ALA A 194 5.80 -10.59 -12.52
C ALA A 194 4.30 -10.28 -12.29
N ASP A 195 3.62 -11.11 -11.52
CA ASP A 195 2.21 -10.97 -11.15
C ASP A 195 2.01 -10.30 -9.77
N ALA A 196 3.07 -9.75 -9.18
CA ALA A 196 2.97 -9.08 -7.89
C ALA A 196 2.05 -7.85 -7.99
N ASP A 197 1.12 -7.72 -7.05
CA ASP A 197 0.16 -6.63 -7.00
C ASP A 197 -0.17 -6.18 -5.56
N VAL A 198 -0.90 -5.07 -5.45
CA VAL A 198 -1.46 -4.58 -4.20
C VAL A 198 -2.94 -4.24 -4.36
N LEU A 199 -3.76 -4.64 -3.39
CA LEU A 199 -5.19 -4.33 -3.39
C LEU A 199 -5.43 -2.86 -2.98
N LEU A 200 -6.17 -2.13 -3.82
CA LEU A 200 -6.59 -0.76 -3.58
C LEU A 200 -8.08 -0.57 -3.87
N THR A 201 -8.68 0.39 -3.18
CA THR A 201 -10.06 0.85 -3.41
C THR A 201 -10.05 2.29 -3.88
N GLN A 202 -11.00 2.66 -4.74
CA GLN A 202 -11.28 4.04 -5.09
C GLN A 202 -12.65 4.40 -4.51
N ARG A 203 -12.66 5.36 -3.59
CA ARG A 203 -13.88 5.80 -2.91
C ARG A 203 -14.88 6.42 -3.89
N ALA A 204 -16.17 6.32 -3.61
CA ALA A 204 -17.17 6.95 -4.47
C ALA A 204 -17.02 8.47 -4.49
N ALA A 205 -17.14 9.08 -5.69
CA ALA A 205 -17.03 10.53 -5.86
C ALA A 205 -18.14 11.31 -5.15
N THR A 206 -19.24 10.64 -4.80
CA THR A 206 -20.42 11.19 -4.12
C THR A 206 -20.24 11.38 -2.61
N LEU A 207 -19.16 10.85 -2.02
CA LEU A 207 -18.92 10.93 -0.58
C LEU A 207 -18.52 12.35 -0.15
N ARG A 208 -18.99 12.75 1.04
CA ARG A 208 -18.70 14.08 1.62
C ARG A 208 -17.25 14.28 2.03
N GLN A 209 -16.50 13.20 2.25
CA GLN A 209 -15.09 13.20 2.62
C GLN A 209 -14.34 12.19 1.75
N HIS A 210 -13.13 12.57 1.33
CA HIS A 210 -12.22 11.70 0.57
C HIS A 210 -12.81 11.15 -0.74
N SER A 211 -13.69 11.92 -1.40
CA SER A 211 -14.32 11.54 -2.67
C SER A 211 -13.28 11.15 -3.72
N GLY A 212 -13.43 9.96 -4.30
CA GLY A 212 -12.55 9.38 -5.34
C GLY A 212 -11.07 9.27 -5.00
N GLN A 213 -10.69 9.43 -3.73
CA GLN A 213 -9.34 9.12 -3.27
C GLN A 213 -9.11 7.61 -3.33
N VAL A 214 -7.89 7.24 -3.75
CA VAL A 214 -7.43 5.86 -3.70
C VAL A 214 -6.89 5.54 -2.31
N ALA A 215 -7.36 4.43 -1.75
CA ALA A 215 -7.01 3.99 -0.41
C ALA A 215 -6.71 2.49 -0.39
N PHE A 216 -6.02 2.07 0.67
CA PHE A 216 -6.12 0.68 1.11
C PHE A 216 -7.52 0.43 1.68
N PRO A 217 -8.04 -0.81 1.58
CA PRO A 217 -9.23 -1.18 2.33
C PRO A 217 -9.00 -0.97 3.84
N GLY A 218 -9.98 -0.42 4.55
CA GLY A 218 -9.82 -0.17 5.98
C GLY A 218 -10.73 0.91 6.54
N GLY A 219 -10.80 0.95 7.86
CA GLY A 219 -11.73 1.79 8.59
C GLY A 219 -11.43 1.91 10.07
N GLY A 220 -12.43 2.38 10.82
CA GLY A 220 -12.31 2.63 12.25
C GLY A 220 -12.37 1.34 13.06
N VAL A 221 -11.69 1.32 14.20
CA VAL A 221 -11.81 0.21 15.16
C VAL A 221 -13.22 0.21 15.76
N GLU A 222 -13.86 -0.95 15.76
CA GLU A 222 -15.18 -1.19 16.37
C GLU A 222 -15.08 -1.95 17.70
N PRO A 223 -16.11 -1.89 18.58
CA PRO A 223 -16.09 -2.55 19.89
C PRO A 223 -15.91 -4.08 19.88
N GLY A 224 -16.03 -4.73 18.72
CA GLY A 224 -15.82 -6.16 18.54
C GLY A 224 -14.44 -6.54 17.99
N ASP A 225 -13.64 -5.56 17.55
CA ASP A 225 -12.37 -5.83 16.89
C ASP A 225 -11.28 -6.21 17.91
N ASP A 226 -10.62 -7.35 17.72
CA ASP A 226 -9.47 -7.77 18.53
C ASP A 226 -8.15 -7.21 17.98
N GLY A 227 -8.08 -5.88 17.92
CA GLY A 227 -6.90 -5.14 17.49
C GLY A 227 -6.83 -4.84 15.98
N PRO A 228 -5.71 -4.24 15.51
CA PRO A 228 -5.65 -3.64 14.18
C PRO A 228 -5.72 -4.66 13.04
N VAL A 229 -5.27 -5.90 13.26
CA VAL A 229 -5.33 -6.95 12.25
C VAL A 229 -6.77 -7.34 11.98
N ASP A 230 -7.54 -7.59 13.04
CA ASP A 230 -8.96 -7.94 12.94
C ASP A 230 -9.77 -6.80 12.31
N THR A 231 -9.56 -5.56 12.75
CA THR A 231 -10.15 -4.36 12.12
C THR A 231 -9.83 -4.31 10.62
N ALA A 232 -8.56 -4.45 10.21
CA ALA A 232 -8.17 -4.34 8.81
C ALA A 232 -8.78 -5.45 7.93
N LEU A 233 -8.86 -6.68 8.44
CA LEU A 233 -9.44 -7.81 7.72
C LEU A 233 -10.97 -7.72 7.62
N ARG A 234 -11.65 -7.30 8.71
CA ARG A 234 -13.09 -7.04 8.70
C ARG A 234 -13.46 -6.00 7.65
N GLU A 235 -12.80 -4.85 7.70
CA GLU A 235 -13.04 -3.74 6.77
C GLU A 235 -12.72 -4.15 5.32
N ALA A 236 -11.62 -4.87 5.08
CA ALA A 236 -11.29 -5.37 3.75
C ALA A 236 -12.38 -6.31 3.21
N ARG A 237 -12.90 -7.21 4.04
CA ARG A 237 -14.01 -8.09 3.67
C ARG A 237 -15.27 -7.30 3.34
N GLU A 238 -15.63 -6.32 4.16
CA GLU A 238 -16.82 -5.49 3.99
C GLU A 238 -16.75 -4.60 2.75
N GLU A 239 -15.59 -3.99 2.46
CA GLU A 239 -15.45 -3.06 1.34
C GLU A 239 -15.20 -3.76 -0.01
N THR A 240 -14.48 -4.88 0.01
CA THR A 240 -13.92 -5.50 -1.20
C THR A 240 -14.33 -6.96 -1.45
N GLY A 241 -14.91 -7.63 -0.45
CA GLY A 241 -15.26 -9.04 -0.52
C GLY A 241 -14.07 -9.99 -0.32
N VAL A 242 -12.89 -9.49 0.05
CA VAL A 242 -11.73 -10.34 0.41
C VAL A 242 -12.14 -11.37 1.46
N ASP A 243 -11.80 -12.63 1.23
CA ASP A 243 -11.92 -13.70 2.21
C ASP A 243 -10.70 -13.70 3.15
N PRO A 244 -10.86 -13.37 4.45
CA PRO A 244 -9.75 -13.35 5.40
C PRO A 244 -9.03 -14.70 5.53
N ALA A 245 -9.67 -15.83 5.24
CA ALA A 245 -9.04 -17.15 5.32
C ALA A 245 -7.90 -17.35 4.30
N GLY A 246 -7.92 -16.58 3.20
CA GLY A 246 -6.88 -16.56 2.18
C GLY A 246 -5.77 -15.55 2.43
N VAL A 247 -5.84 -14.77 3.52
CA VAL A 247 -4.94 -13.65 3.82
C VAL A 247 -4.10 -13.98 5.05
N ASP A 248 -2.78 -13.84 4.90
CA ASP A 248 -1.82 -14.03 5.98
C ASP A 248 -1.26 -12.67 6.40
N PRO A 249 -1.63 -12.12 7.57
CA PRO A 249 -1.00 -10.93 8.13
C PRO A 249 0.48 -11.20 8.46
N ILE A 250 1.39 -10.36 7.98
CA ILE A 250 2.85 -10.58 8.09
C ILE A 250 3.57 -9.47 8.85
N ALA A 251 2.99 -8.28 8.96
CA ALA A 251 3.52 -7.21 9.81
C ALA A 251 2.43 -6.21 10.24
N VAL A 252 2.61 -5.60 11.41
CA VAL A 252 1.85 -4.41 11.85
C VAL A 252 2.81 -3.23 11.93
N LEU A 253 2.57 -2.20 11.13
CA LEU A 253 3.41 -1.00 11.12
C LEU A 253 3.00 -0.05 12.25
N PRO A 254 3.92 0.82 12.72
CA PRO A 254 3.57 1.83 13.71
C PRO A 254 2.42 2.73 13.24
N PRO A 255 1.51 3.16 14.14
CA PRO A 255 0.42 4.06 13.78
C PRO A 255 0.93 5.40 13.22
N ILE A 256 0.27 5.87 12.19
CA ILE A 256 0.57 7.11 11.49
C ILE A 256 -0.63 8.04 11.64
N PHE A 257 -0.40 9.22 12.19
CA PHE A 257 -1.45 10.21 12.38
C PHE A 257 -1.86 10.82 11.03
N VAL A 258 -3.16 10.85 10.75
CA VAL A 258 -3.75 11.46 9.55
C VAL A 258 -4.49 12.75 9.94
N PRO A 259 -3.88 13.94 9.73
CA PRO A 259 -4.43 15.19 10.25
C PRO A 259 -5.85 15.55 9.77
N PRO A 260 -6.23 15.35 8.49
CA PRO A 260 -7.58 15.69 8.01
C PRO A 260 -8.69 14.92 8.74
N SER A 261 -8.46 13.64 9.04
CA SER A 261 -9.47 12.74 9.61
C SER A 261 -9.33 12.52 11.12
N ARG A 262 -8.19 12.96 11.70
CA ARG A 262 -7.80 12.81 13.12
C ARG A 262 -7.75 11.34 13.59
N PHE A 263 -7.46 10.44 12.65
CA PHE A 263 -7.19 9.05 12.97
C PHE A 263 -5.70 8.82 13.20
N ASP A 264 -5.39 7.94 14.15
CA ASP A 264 -4.15 7.17 14.16
C ASP A 264 -4.42 5.88 13.37
N VAL A 265 -3.89 5.83 12.14
CA VAL A 265 -4.11 4.72 11.22
C VAL A 265 -2.96 3.74 11.36
N THR A 266 -3.28 2.47 11.60
CA THR A 266 -2.33 1.36 11.71
C THR A 266 -2.33 0.55 10.41
N PRO A 267 -1.28 0.61 9.58
CA PRO A 267 -1.17 -0.27 8.42
C PRO A 267 -0.82 -1.70 8.84
N VAL A 268 -1.62 -2.66 8.38
CA VAL A 268 -1.39 -4.09 8.51
C VAL A 268 -0.92 -4.60 7.15
N VAL A 269 0.32 -5.07 7.07
CA VAL A 269 0.87 -5.66 5.85
C VAL A 269 0.51 -7.14 5.84
N ALA A 270 -0.03 -7.61 4.73
CA ALA A 270 -0.47 -8.98 4.56
C ALA A 270 -0.09 -9.54 3.19
N TYR A 271 0.06 -10.86 3.13
CA TYR A 271 0.23 -11.62 1.90
C TYR A 271 -1.06 -12.37 1.56
N TRP A 272 -1.50 -12.28 0.31
CA TRP A 272 -2.70 -12.95 -0.18
C TRP A 272 -2.36 -14.37 -0.63
N ARG A 273 -2.19 -15.28 0.33
CA ARG A 273 -1.81 -16.68 0.08
C ARG A 273 -2.77 -17.40 -0.85
N THR A 274 -4.07 -17.10 -0.79
CA THR A 274 -5.08 -17.68 -1.69
C THR A 274 -5.92 -16.56 -2.30
N PRO A 275 -5.48 -15.95 -3.41
CA PRO A 275 -6.20 -14.87 -4.06
C PRO A 275 -7.60 -15.29 -4.49
N GLY A 276 -8.60 -14.45 -4.19
CA GLY A 276 -10.00 -14.66 -4.53
C GLY A 276 -10.55 -13.56 -5.43
N GLU A 277 -11.82 -13.70 -5.83
CA GLU A 277 -12.54 -12.62 -6.50
C GLU A 277 -12.76 -11.46 -5.51
N VAL A 278 -12.54 -10.24 -5.99
CA VAL A 278 -12.82 -9.00 -5.25
C VAL A 278 -13.55 -8.03 -6.15
N GLY A 279 -14.33 -7.16 -5.52
CA GLY A 279 -15.13 -6.19 -6.23
C GLY A 279 -15.73 -5.17 -5.28
N VAL A 280 -16.41 -4.18 -5.85
CA VAL A 280 -17.17 -3.21 -5.05
C VAL A 280 -18.33 -3.93 -4.38
N VAL A 281 -18.30 -4.02 -3.04
CA VAL A 281 -19.41 -4.56 -2.26
C VAL A 281 -20.51 -3.51 -2.11
N SER A 282 -20.13 -2.25 -1.82
CA SER A 282 -21.04 -1.12 -1.68
C SER A 282 -20.69 0.01 -2.64
N ALA A 283 -21.54 0.22 -3.66
CA ALA A 283 -21.39 1.31 -4.61
C ALA A 283 -21.57 2.71 -3.98
N ALA A 284 -22.14 2.78 -2.77
CA ALA A 284 -22.22 4.02 -2.01
C ALA A 284 -20.85 4.44 -1.43
N GLU A 285 -19.94 3.48 -1.25
CA GLU A 285 -18.67 3.68 -0.56
C GLU A 285 -17.49 3.68 -1.53
N ALA A 286 -17.50 2.79 -2.53
CA ALA A 286 -16.45 2.66 -3.53
C ALA A 286 -17.01 2.65 -4.95
N THR A 287 -16.26 3.24 -5.89
CA THR A 287 -16.50 3.12 -7.33
C THR A 287 -15.62 2.05 -7.97
N ARG A 288 -14.54 1.65 -7.30
CA ARG A 288 -13.60 0.67 -7.81
C ARG A 288 -12.91 -0.10 -6.69
N VAL A 289 -12.69 -1.38 -6.93
CA VAL A 289 -11.75 -2.24 -6.21
C VAL A 289 -10.84 -2.84 -7.27
N THR A 290 -9.53 -2.70 -7.11
CA THR A 290 -8.57 -3.12 -8.14
C THR A 290 -7.28 -3.62 -7.51
N ARG A 291 -6.66 -4.58 -8.18
CA ARG A 291 -5.32 -5.09 -7.85
C ARG A 291 -4.35 -4.35 -8.76
N VAL A 292 -3.56 -3.44 -8.20
CA VAL A 292 -2.61 -2.65 -8.98
C VAL A 292 -1.28 -3.40 -9.05
N PRO A 293 -0.76 -3.70 -10.25
CA PRO A 293 0.54 -4.34 -10.38
C PRO A 293 1.65 -3.52 -9.70
N ILE A 294 2.50 -4.17 -8.91
CA ILE A 294 3.66 -3.50 -8.30
C ILE A 294 4.59 -2.96 -9.37
N SER A 295 4.67 -3.62 -10.52
CA SER A 295 5.43 -3.17 -11.70
C SER A 295 5.03 -1.77 -12.18
N GLU A 296 3.74 -1.42 -12.12
CA GLU A 296 3.26 -0.07 -12.44
C GLU A 296 3.65 0.95 -11.36
N LEU A 297 3.63 0.55 -10.09
CA LEU A 297 3.99 1.42 -8.97
C LEU A 297 5.50 1.73 -8.92
N ILE A 298 6.35 0.79 -9.34
CA ILE A 298 7.80 0.98 -9.39
C ILE A 298 8.28 1.55 -10.73
N ASP A 299 7.42 1.72 -11.72
CA ASP A 299 7.78 2.38 -12.98
C ASP A 299 8.09 3.86 -12.71
N PRO A 300 9.31 4.35 -13.01
CA PRO A 300 9.67 5.75 -12.82
C PRO A 300 8.74 6.74 -13.52
N ALA A 301 8.12 6.37 -14.65
CA ALA A 301 7.21 7.25 -15.38
C ALA A 301 5.90 7.51 -14.64
N ASN A 302 5.50 6.60 -13.75
CA ASN A 302 4.28 6.71 -12.97
C ASN A 302 4.50 7.41 -11.63
N ARG A 303 5.74 7.78 -11.28
CA ARG A 303 6.11 8.31 -9.97
C ARG A 303 6.52 9.77 -10.03
N PHE A 304 6.01 10.55 -9.10
CA PHE A 304 6.32 11.97 -8.97
C PHE A 304 5.95 12.45 -7.56
N VAL A 305 6.22 13.71 -7.26
CA VAL A 305 5.82 14.37 -6.02
C VAL A 305 4.64 15.29 -6.31
N VAL A 306 3.59 15.23 -5.48
CA VAL A 306 2.49 16.21 -5.54
C VAL A 306 2.68 17.30 -4.51
N ARG A 307 2.30 18.53 -4.87
CA ARG A 307 2.20 19.67 -3.96
C ARG A 307 0.74 20.02 -3.75
N HIS A 308 0.29 19.95 -2.49
CA HIS A 308 -1.01 20.42 -2.06
C HIS A 308 -0.99 21.95 -1.87
N PRO A 309 -2.07 22.70 -2.16
CA PRO A 309 -2.13 24.15 -1.96
C PRO A 309 -1.80 24.62 -0.53
N LEU A 310 -2.16 23.82 0.47
CA LEU A 310 -1.84 24.03 1.89
C LEU A 310 -0.38 23.66 2.28
N GLY A 311 0.50 23.40 1.33
CA GLY A 311 1.94 23.22 1.54
C GLY A 311 2.40 21.79 1.83
N TYR A 312 1.50 20.81 1.95
CA TYR A 312 1.89 19.39 1.99
C TYR A 312 2.56 18.99 0.67
N MET A 313 3.67 18.26 0.77
CA MET A 313 4.30 17.59 -0.35
C MET A 313 4.47 16.11 -0.01
N GLY A 314 4.28 15.25 -1.01
CA GLY A 314 4.42 13.81 -0.82
C GLY A 314 4.50 13.05 -2.13
N PRO A 315 4.92 11.78 -2.07
CA PRO A 315 4.94 10.91 -3.23
C PRO A 315 3.53 10.72 -3.80
N ALA A 316 3.45 10.50 -5.10
CA ALA A 316 2.25 10.12 -5.80
C ALA A 316 2.55 9.11 -6.91
N PHE A 317 1.52 8.36 -7.28
CA PHE A 317 1.55 7.37 -8.36
C PHE A 317 0.38 7.63 -9.31
N ALA A 318 0.65 7.70 -10.61
CA ALA A 318 -0.38 7.67 -11.65
C ALA A 318 -0.43 6.26 -12.24
N VAL A 319 -1.41 5.47 -11.82
CA VAL A 319 -1.50 4.03 -12.15
C VAL A 319 -2.95 3.67 -12.41
N ASP A 320 -3.19 2.81 -13.40
CA ASP A 320 -4.54 2.30 -13.71
C ASP A 320 -5.61 3.43 -13.86
N GLY A 321 -5.21 4.58 -14.42
CA GLY A 321 -6.07 5.76 -14.59
C GLY A 321 -6.42 6.49 -13.28
N MET A 322 -5.82 6.10 -12.16
CA MET A 322 -6.02 6.69 -10.85
C MET A 322 -4.81 7.51 -10.41
N LEU A 323 -5.05 8.46 -9.50
CA LEU A 323 -3.99 9.16 -8.77
C LEU A 323 -3.94 8.65 -7.33
N VAL A 324 -2.90 7.91 -6.98
CA VAL A 324 -2.61 7.50 -5.60
C VAL A 324 -1.73 8.56 -4.96
N TRP A 325 -2.19 9.19 -3.88
CA TRP A 325 -1.47 10.27 -3.20
C TRP A 325 -1.75 10.26 -1.69
N GLY A 326 -1.13 11.18 -0.95
CA GLY A 326 -1.44 11.38 0.47
C GLY A 326 -0.96 10.21 1.34
N PHE A 327 -1.80 9.79 2.29
CA PHE A 327 -1.47 8.72 3.23
C PHE A 327 -1.11 7.41 2.51
N THR A 328 -1.96 6.96 1.58
CA THR A 328 -1.80 5.72 0.81
C THR A 328 -0.46 5.71 0.07
N ALA A 329 -0.17 6.76 -0.70
CA ALA A 329 1.08 6.87 -1.43
C ALA A 329 2.30 6.97 -0.51
N GLY A 330 2.17 7.63 0.65
CA GLY A 330 3.24 7.71 1.64
C GLY A 330 3.60 6.36 2.25
N VAL A 331 2.60 5.53 2.58
CA VAL A 331 2.83 4.15 3.05
C VAL A 331 3.45 3.31 1.93
N LEU A 332 2.88 3.33 0.72
CA LEU A 332 3.43 2.60 -0.43
C LEU A 332 4.90 2.97 -0.68
N ALA A 333 5.21 4.26 -0.85
CA ALA A 333 6.57 4.72 -1.10
C ALA A 333 7.54 4.29 0.01
N GLY A 334 7.08 4.30 1.26
CA GLY A 334 7.88 3.85 2.40
C GLY A 334 8.24 2.36 2.36
N LEU A 335 7.29 1.52 1.96
CA LEU A 335 7.48 0.08 1.82
C LEU A 335 8.35 -0.24 0.60
N LEU A 336 8.09 0.42 -0.53
CA LEU A 336 8.89 0.28 -1.76
C LEU A 336 10.36 0.60 -1.51
N ALA A 337 10.65 1.67 -0.76
CA ALA A 337 12.02 2.09 -0.46
C ALA A 337 12.86 1.07 0.33
N VAL A 338 12.22 0.14 1.03
CA VAL A 338 12.92 -0.91 1.81
C VAL A 338 12.79 -2.31 1.22
N SER A 339 11.94 -2.47 0.22
CA SER A 339 11.64 -3.74 -0.42
C SER A 339 12.77 -4.31 -1.28
N GLY A 340 13.59 -3.44 -1.89
CA GLY A 340 14.55 -3.80 -2.93
C GLY A 340 13.97 -3.87 -4.35
N TRP A 341 12.68 -3.61 -4.54
CA TRP A 341 12.01 -3.60 -5.85
C TRP A 341 12.17 -2.26 -6.59
N GLU A 342 12.43 -1.19 -5.85
CA GLU A 342 12.38 0.19 -6.33
C GLU A 342 13.40 0.45 -7.46
N ARG A 343 12.90 1.10 -8.52
CA ARG A 343 13.71 1.66 -9.61
C ARG A 343 13.96 3.14 -9.33
N GLU A 344 15.10 3.66 -9.78
CA GLU A 344 15.41 5.08 -9.68
C GLU A 344 14.33 5.92 -10.40
N TRP A 345 13.83 6.96 -9.74
CA TRP A 345 12.76 7.83 -10.23
C TRP A 345 13.02 9.29 -9.89
N ASP A 346 12.45 10.21 -10.66
CA ASP A 346 12.66 11.64 -10.51
C ASP A 346 11.80 12.22 -9.37
N TYR A 347 12.36 12.27 -8.16
CA TYR A 347 11.71 12.90 -7.01
C TYR A 347 11.77 14.44 -7.03
N HIS A 348 12.36 15.03 -8.07
CA HIS A 348 12.29 16.47 -8.35
C HIS A 348 11.13 16.84 -9.29
N ASP A 349 10.47 15.86 -9.92
CA ASP A 349 9.21 16.08 -10.62
C ASP A 349 8.10 16.40 -9.61
N VAL A 350 7.91 17.69 -9.36
CA VAL A 350 6.89 18.22 -8.46
C VAL A 350 5.71 18.78 -9.25
N ARG A 351 4.56 18.13 -9.13
CA ARG A 351 3.31 18.49 -9.83
C ARG A 351 2.29 19.10 -8.87
N ASP A 352 1.43 19.97 -9.40
CA ASP A 352 0.31 20.50 -8.64
C ASP A 352 -0.76 19.41 -8.42
N LEU A 353 -1.23 19.25 -7.17
CA LEU A 353 -2.19 18.20 -6.84
C LEU A 353 -3.55 18.40 -7.51
N GLN A 354 -4.06 19.63 -7.58
CA GLN A 354 -5.37 19.91 -8.18
C GLN A 354 -5.34 19.60 -9.68
N ALA A 355 -4.29 20.04 -10.37
CA ALA A 355 -4.08 19.72 -11.78
C ALA A 355 -3.93 18.21 -12.01
N SER A 356 -3.21 17.52 -11.12
CA SER A 356 -3.02 16.06 -11.20
C SER A 356 -4.32 15.28 -10.99
N LEU A 357 -5.17 15.73 -10.06
CA LEU A 357 -6.50 15.16 -9.85
C LEU A 357 -7.41 15.42 -11.06
N ALA A 358 -7.40 16.65 -11.60
CA ALA A 358 -8.20 16.99 -12.77
C ALA A 358 -7.83 16.13 -13.99
N ALA A 359 -6.55 15.79 -14.16
CA ALA A 359 -6.06 14.91 -15.22
C ALA A 359 -6.63 13.48 -15.14
N VAL A 360 -7.04 13.03 -13.96
CA VAL A 360 -7.73 11.73 -13.75
C VAL A 360 -9.24 11.90 -13.54
N GLY A 361 -9.80 13.04 -13.94
CA GLY A 361 -11.25 13.31 -13.84
C GLY A 361 -11.75 13.58 -12.42
N MET A 362 -10.86 13.94 -11.50
CA MET A 362 -11.14 14.16 -10.08
C MET A 362 -11.00 15.63 -9.69
N THR A 363 -11.70 16.05 -8.64
CA THR A 363 -11.58 17.37 -8.02
C THR A 363 -11.43 17.24 -6.50
N LEU A 364 -10.66 18.13 -5.87
CA LEU A 364 -10.48 18.15 -4.40
C LEU A 364 -11.75 18.53 -3.63
#